data_AF-M7ZBA0-F1
#
_entry.id   AF-M7ZBA0-F1
#
_cell.length_a   1.000
_cell.length_b   1.000
_cell.length_c   1.000
_cell.angle_alpha   90.00
_cell.angle_beta   90.00
_cell.angle_gamma   90.00
#
_symmetry.space_group_name_H-M   'P 1'
#
loop_
_entity.id
_entity.type
_entity.pdbx_description
1 polymer ?
#
loop_
_entity_poly.entity_id
_entity_poly.type
_entity_poly.pdbx_seq_one_letter_code
_entity_poly.pdbx_strand_id
1 'polypeptide(L)'
;MPHYMRSLLCALAEARYLNRTLVLDLSLCLAASYTAAGMPEEGKRLAFYFDIDHLRSSVVDIIEERQFWEDWDRWGAQGQLGLRLIEDTRVAPTKFSKAKDTLIVRKFGDVEPGNYWYHVCEGEAERVLPPPRHAIRLAPSLMSIVDDIISSMQQDFDSVHVGGSVEDLIQRIEDGVDVRRQVYIAGEGINTVSMEVLKAKYNNLRYLDEFQRLWRKDSKWFLEMKRLNGGVPVKFDGYMRELVDREVFLKGKKKVEVLH
;
A
#
# COMPACT_ATOMS: atom_id res chain seq x y z
N MET A 1 4.51 -7.47 0.77
CA MET A 1 3.72 -6.30 1.25
C MET A 1 2.37 -6.65 1.91
N PRO A 2 1.62 -7.71 1.54
CA PRO A 2 0.31 -7.99 2.16
C PRO A 2 0.32 -8.10 3.69
N HIS A 3 1.36 -8.72 4.26
CA HIS A 3 1.53 -8.85 5.71
C HIS A 3 1.77 -7.51 6.42
N TYR A 4 2.51 -6.59 5.81
CA TYR A 4 2.71 -5.24 6.35
C TYR A 4 1.38 -4.49 6.40
N MET A 5 0.62 -4.49 5.29
CA MET A 5 -0.68 -3.81 5.24
C MET A 5 -1.66 -4.40 6.26
N ARG A 6 -1.70 -5.73 6.40
CA ARG A 6 -2.54 -6.40 7.40
C ARG A 6 -2.12 -6.00 8.83
N SER A 7 -0.82 -5.89 9.07
CA SER A 7 -0.25 -5.46 10.36
C SER A 7 -0.60 -4.00 10.67
N LEU A 8 -0.42 -3.09 9.72
CA LEU A 8 -0.78 -1.68 9.85
C LEU A 8 -2.28 -1.50 10.15
N LEU A 9 -3.14 -2.17 9.37
CA LEU A 9 -4.59 -2.14 9.61
C LEU A 9 -4.96 -2.67 11.00
N CYS A 10 -4.27 -3.70 11.48
CA CYS A 10 -4.48 -4.21 12.83
C CYS A 10 -4.04 -3.22 13.91
N ALA A 11 -2.85 -2.60 13.77
CA ALA A 11 -2.37 -1.58 14.69
C ALA A 11 -3.32 -0.36 14.76
N LEU A 12 -3.81 0.10 13.60
CA LEU A 12 -4.80 1.16 13.51
C LEU A 12 -6.12 0.79 14.21
N ALA A 13 -6.59 -0.46 14.03
CA ALA A 13 -7.81 -0.93 14.67
C ALA A 13 -7.67 -0.99 16.21
N GLU A 14 -6.53 -1.50 16.71
CA GLU A 14 -6.22 -1.53 18.14
C GLU A 14 -6.14 -0.11 18.73
N ALA A 15 -5.39 0.79 18.11
CA ALA A 15 -5.26 2.17 18.58
C ALA A 15 -6.63 2.87 18.65
N ARG A 16 -7.47 2.68 17.62
CA ARG A 16 -8.83 3.22 17.58
C ARG A 16 -9.70 2.66 18.70
N TYR A 17 -9.63 1.34 18.92
CA TYR A 17 -10.41 0.68 19.96
C TYR A 17 -10.01 1.13 21.37
N LEU A 18 -8.71 1.30 21.61
CA LEU A 18 -8.18 1.78 22.88
C LEU A 18 -8.32 3.30 23.06
N ASN A 19 -8.80 4.02 22.05
CA ASN A 19 -8.85 5.48 21.98
C ASN A 19 -7.49 6.12 22.31
N ARG A 20 -6.45 5.67 21.61
CA ARG A 20 -5.06 6.08 21.82
C ARG A 20 -4.41 6.54 20.51
N THR A 21 -3.46 7.45 20.62
CA THR A 21 -2.54 7.81 19.54
C THR A 21 -1.66 6.62 19.20
N LEU A 22 -1.51 6.33 17.91
CA LEU A 22 -0.62 5.28 17.41
C LEU A 22 0.79 5.86 17.21
N VAL A 23 1.78 5.24 17.82
CA VAL A 23 3.20 5.50 17.51
C VAL A 23 3.61 4.53 16.41
N LEU A 24 4.11 5.03 15.29
CA LEU A 24 4.40 4.23 14.09
C LEU A 24 5.73 4.63 13.46
N ASP A 25 6.55 3.63 13.12
CA ASP A 25 7.64 3.84 12.17
C ASP A 25 7.06 3.98 10.76
N LEU A 26 7.29 5.14 10.15
CA LEU A 26 6.85 5.43 8.78
C LEU A 26 7.87 4.96 7.73
N SER A 27 8.95 4.31 8.16
CA SER A 27 9.93 3.65 7.30
C SER A 27 9.47 2.24 6.94
N LEU A 28 9.88 1.77 5.77
CA LEU A 28 9.50 0.48 5.21
C LEU A 28 10.70 -0.21 4.59
N CYS A 29 10.72 -1.53 4.73
CA CYS A 29 11.51 -2.42 3.90
C CYS A 29 10.66 -2.89 2.72
N LEU A 30 11.09 -2.53 1.51
CA LEU A 30 10.47 -3.00 0.28
C LEU A 30 10.92 -4.43 0.01
N ALA A 31 9.95 -5.34 -0.14
CA ALA A 31 10.23 -6.75 -0.39
C ALA A 31 11.00 -6.96 -1.72
N ALA A 32 11.88 -7.96 -1.73
CA ALA A 32 12.73 -8.32 -2.86
C ALA A 32 11.98 -8.45 -4.20
N SER A 33 10.75 -9.00 -4.16
CA SER A 33 9.87 -9.17 -5.34
C SER A 33 9.55 -7.87 -6.07
N TYR A 34 9.61 -6.73 -5.38
CA TYR A 34 9.31 -5.41 -5.96
C TYR A 34 10.57 -4.63 -6.37
N THR A 35 11.74 -5.24 -6.24
CA THR A 35 13.03 -4.63 -6.52
C THR A 35 13.65 -5.22 -7.77
N ALA A 36 14.34 -4.40 -8.55
CA ALA A 36 15.03 -4.88 -9.75
C ALA A 36 16.25 -5.76 -9.41
N ALA A 37 16.83 -5.59 -8.23
CA ALA A 37 17.98 -6.37 -7.76
C ALA A 37 17.58 -7.73 -7.15
N GLY A 38 16.28 -7.98 -6.95
CA GLY A 38 15.81 -9.19 -6.26
C GLY A 38 16.22 -9.24 -4.79
N MET A 39 16.48 -8.09 -4.16
CA MET A 39 16.94 -7.97 -2.77
C MET A 39 16.08 -6.95 -2.02
N PRO A 40 15.76 -7.15 -0.72
CA PRO A 40 14.99 -6.18 0.03
C PRO A 40 15.67 -4.79 0.06
N GLU A 41 14.88 -3.73 -0.04
CA GLU A 41 15.37 -2.34 0.01
C GLU A 41 14.82 -1.61 1.24
N GLU A 42 15.69 -1.30 2.19
CA GLU A 42 15.34 -0.57 3.42
C GLU A 42 15.13 0.94 3.21
N GLY A 43 14.47 1.58 4.17
CA GLY A 43 14.39 3.05 4.27
C GLY A 43 13.42 3.71 3.29
N LYS A 44 12.47 2.96 2.70
CA LYS A 44 11.37 3.57 1.95
C LYS A 44 10.42 4.26 2.92
N ARG A 45 9.75 5.33 2.48
CA ARG A 45 8.79 6.06 3.32
C ARG A 45 7.37 5.65 2.96
N LEU A 46 6.56 5.30 3.97
CA LEU A 46 5.16 4.90 3.79
C LEU A 46 4.34 5.96 3.03
N ALA A 47 4.67 7.25 3.24
CA ALA A 47 4.07 8.38 2.55
C ALA A 47 4.29 8.41 1.02
N PHE A 48 5.21 7.60 0.48
CA PHE A 48 5.36 7.46 -0.96
C PHE A 48 4.30 6.54 -1.59
N TYR A 49 3.64 5.71 -0.78
CA TYR A 49 2.68 4.72 -1.22
C TYR A 49 1.25 5.07 -0.78
N PHE A 50 1.08 5.59 0.44
CA PHE A 50 -0.22 5.85 1.04
C PHE A 50 -0.36 7.28 1.57
N ASP A 51 -1.60 7.76 1.62
CA ASP A 51 -1.97 9.06 2.16
C ASP A 51 -1.97 9.03 3.70
N ILE A 52 -0.82 9.37 4.29
CA ILE A 52 -0.64 9.40 5.76
C ILE A 52 -1.50 10.47 6.41
N ASP A 53 -1.68 11.61 5.74
CA ASP A 53 -2.48 12.71 6.28
C ASP A 53 -3.94 12.30 6.37
N HIS A 54 -4.45 11.59 5.35
CA HIS A 54 -5.76 10.98 5.44
C HIS A 54 -5.86 9.94 6.56
N LEU A 55 -4.86 9.08 6.75
CA LEU A 55 -4.86 8.10 7.84
C LEU A 55 -4.94 8.76 9.21
N ARG A 56 -4.12 9.80 9.43
CA ARG A 56 -4.14 10.63 10.64
C ARG A 56 -5.50 11.27 10.89
N SER A 57 -6.11 11.83 9.84
CA SER A 57 -7.35 12.58 9.99
C SER A 57 -8.60 11.70 10.08
N SER A 58 -8.55 10.44 9.62
CA SER A 58 -9.74 9.59 9.45
C SER A 58 -9.83 8.39 10.38
N VAL A 59 -8.72 7.95 11.00
CA VAL A 59 -8.69 6.71 11.80
C VAL A 59 -8.27 6.97 13.24
N VAL A 60 -7.04 7.42 13.44
CA VAL A 60 -6.40 7.70 14.73
C VAL A 60 -5.29 8.71 14.52
N ASP A 61 -4.95 9.47 15.56
CA ASP A 61 -3.72 10.26 15.55
C ASP A 61 -2.51 9.34 15.41
N ILE A 62 -1.55 9.72 14.55
CA ILE A 62 -0.32 8.96 14.31
C ILE A 62 0.88 9.88 14.55
N ILE A 63 1.73 9.51 15.51
CA ILE A 63 3.02 10.14 15.76
C ILE A 63 4.12 9.24 15.19
N GLU A 64 5.09 9.85 14.51
CA GLU A 64 6.26 9.13 13.99
C GLU A 64 7.15 8.67 15.15
N GLU A 65 7.55 7.40 15.13
CA GLU A 65 8.26 6.75 16.23
C GLU A 65 9.50 7.53 16.70
N ARG A 66 10.33 8.01 15.77
CA ARG A 66 11.55 8.74 16.10
C ARG A 66 11.25 10.00 16.92
N GLN A 67 10.26 10.79 16.47
CA GLN A 67 9.83 11.99 17.18
C GLN A 67 9.24 11.64 18.54
N PHE A 68 8.43 10.57 18.61
CA PHE A 68 7.83 10.11 19.85
C PHE A 68 8.90 9.80 20.92
N TRP A 69 9.96 9.07 20.57
CA TRP A 69 11.00 8.72 21.54
C TRP A 69 11.82 9.93 22.00
N GLU A 70 12.14 10.85 21.08
CA GLU A 70 12.79 12.12 21.43
C GLU A 70 11.95 12.93 22.43
N ASP A 71 10.63 12.92 22.29
CA ASP A 71 9.70 13.61 23.18
C ASP A 71 9.51 12.86 24.50
N TRP A 72 9.38 11.54 24.44
CA TRP A 72 9.21 10.65 25.58
C TRP A 72 10.36 10.80 26.58
N ASP A 73 11.59 10.85 26.10
CA ASP A 73 12.77 11.04 26.96
C ASP A 73 12.73 12.39 27.69
N ARG A 74 12.23 13.44 27.04
CA ARG A 74 12.06 14.76 27.66
C ARG A 74 10.93 14.76 28.69
N TRP A 75 9.82 14.06 28.42
CA TRP A 75 8.71 13.96 29.35
C TRP A 75 9.05 13.10 30.58
N GLY A 76 9.80 12.01 30.40
CA GLY A 76 10.27 11.15 31.50
C GLY A 76 11.16 11.90 32.48
N ALA A 77 11.91 12.92 32.03
CA ALA A 77 12.68 13.79 32.90
C ALA A 77 11.80 14.68 33.81
N GLN A 78 10.50 14.86 33.49
CA GLN A 78 9.56 15.71 34.22
C GLN A 78 8.69 14.95 35.24
N GLY A 79 8.76 13.61 35.28
CA GLY A 79 8.00 12.79 36.22
C GLY A 79 7.89 11.32 35.78
N GLN A 80 7.19 10.49 36.56
CA GLN A 80 6.99 9.08 36.22
C GLN A 80 5.85 8.91 35.19
N LEU A 81 6.21 8.51 33.97
CA LEU A 81 5.27 8.03 32.95
C LEU A 81 5.08 6.52 33.08
N GLY A 82 3.83 6.06 33.07
CA GLY A 82 3.53 4.62 33.12
C GLY A 82 3.81 3.96 31.76
N LEU A 83 4.57 2.87 31.77
CA LEU A 83 4.85 2.03 30.60
C LEU A 83 4.39 0.60 30.86
N ARG A 84 3.62 0.05 29.93
CA ARG A 84 3.24 -1.36 29.90
C ARG A 84 3.85 -2.04 28.68
N LEU A 85 4.72 -3.01 28.94
CA LEU A 85 5.30 -3.90 27.92
C LEU A 85 4.44 -5.16 27.78
N ILE A 86 4.16 -5.56 26.53
CA ILE A 86 3.44 -6.79 26.19
C ILE A 86 4.30 -7.60 25.22
N GLU A 87 4.72 -8.80 25.63
CA GLU A 87 5.66 -9.63 24.87
C GLU A 87 5.00 -10.83 24.17
N ASP A 88 3.67 -10.84 24.04
CA ASP A 88 2.91 -11.94 23.43
C ASP A 88 1.86 -11.39 22.43
N THR A 89 1.97 -11.81 21.17
CA THR A 89 1.05 -11.47 20.07
C THR A 89 -0.37 -11.95 20.31
N ARG A 90 -0.58 -12.97 21.14
CA ARG A 90 -1.89 -13.58 21.41
C ARG A 90 -2.70 -12.84 22.47
N VAL A 91 -2.12 -11.82 23.10
CA VAL A 91 -2.83 -11.04 24.12
C VAL A 91 -3.74 -10.02 23.44
N ALA A 92 -5.04 -10.32 23.45
CA ALA A 92 -6.07 -9.51 22.82
C ALA A 92 -6.08 -8.05 23.34
N PRO A 93 -6.26 -7.05 22.47
CA PRO A 93 -6.35 -5.64 22.89
C PRO A 93 -7.47 -5.33 23.89
N THR A 94 -8.55 -6.12 23.90
CA THR A 94 -9.70 -5.98 24.81
C THR A 94 -9.29 -5.94 26.29
N LYS A 95 -8.22 -6.67 26.65
CA LYS A 95 -7.68 -6.74 28.02
C LYS A 95 -7.07 -5.42 28.50
N PHE A 96 -6.80 -4.49 27.59
CA PHE A 96 -6.15 -3.21 27.89
C PHE A 96 -7.08 -2.00 27.76
N SER A 97 -8.37 -2.22 27.52
CA SER A 97 -9.39 -1.14 27.47
C SER A 97 -9.43 -0.25 28.72
N LYS A 98 -8.99 -0.77 29.88
CA LYS A 98 -8.91 -0.05 31.15
C LYS A 98 -7.47 0.28 31.60
N ALA A 99 -6.47 0.06 30.74
CA ALA A 99 -5.09 0.35 31.08
C ALA A 99 -4.89 1.86 31.27
N LYS A 100 -4.30 2.24 32.40
CA LYS A 100 -3.99 3.65 32.76
C LYS A 100 -2.58 4.07 32.36
N ASP A 101 -1.76 3.11 31.93
CA ASP A 101 -0.39 3.37 31.49
C ASP A 101 -0.38 4.37 30.34
N THR A 102 0.55 5.33 30.37
CA THR A 102 0.69 6.35 29.33
C THR A 102 1.06 5.68 28.01
N LEU A 103 2.02 4.75 28.04
CA LEU A 103 2.49 4.01 26.88
C LEU A 103 2.21 2.52 27.02
N ILE A 104 1.68 1.94 25.95
CA ILE A 104 1.56 0.49 25.76
C ILE A 104 2.47 0.11 24.61
N VAL A 105 3.51 -0.67 24.89
CA VAL A 105 4.44 -1.19 23.88
C VAL A 105 4.16 -2.67 23.71
N ARG A 106 3.87 -3.11 22.48
CA ARG A 106 3.95 -4.53 22.15
C ARG A 106 5.30 -4.78 21.50
N LYS A 107 6.05 -5.74 22.05
CA LYS A 107 7.32 -6.16 21.51
C LYS A 107 7.22 -7.65 21.21
N PHE A 108 7.40 -8.02 19.95
CA PHE A 108 7.43 -9.43 19.57
C PHE A 108 8.87 -9.87 19.39
N GLY A 109 9.19 -11.10 19.76
CA GLY A 109 10.51 -11.67 19.52
C GLY A 109 10.76 -11.90 18.02
N ASP A 110 11.99 -12.28 17.67
CA ASP A 110 12.42 -12.42 16.28
C ASP A 110 12.01 -13.74 15.61
N VAL A 111 11.26 -14.60 16.31
CA VAL A 111 10.99 -15.97 15.85
C VAL A 111 9.65 -16.04 15.11
N GLU A 112 9.73 -16.27 13.79
CA GLU A 112 8.59 -16.65 12.98
C GLU A 112 8.00 -18.01 13.42
N PRO A 113 6.68 -18.24 13.22
CA PRO A 113 5.70 -17.34 12.61
C PRO A 113 5.05 -16.37 13.61
N GLY A 114 5.48 -16.35 14.89
CA GLY A 114 4.78 -15.67 15.98
C GLY A 114 5.02 -14.16 16.10
N ASN A 115 5.79 -13.57 15.19
CA ASN A 115 6.28 -12.19 15.25
C ASN A 115 5.48 -11.19 14.40
N TYR A 116 4.46 -11.65 13.67
CA TYR A 116 3.64 -10.75 12.86
C TYR A 116 2.56 -10.03 13.68
N TRP A 117 2.53 -8.69 13.59
CA TRP A 117 1.58 -7.87 14.34
C TRP A 117 0.11 -8.16 14.02
N TYR A 118 -0.21 -8.62 12.81
CA TYR A 118 -1.58 -8.95 12.45
C TYR A 118 -2.21 -10.04 13.34
N HIS A 119 -1.41 -10.87 14.02
CA HIS A 119 -1.91 -11.87 14.97
C HIS A 119 -2.63 -11.26 16.18
N VAL A 120 -2.33 -10.00 16.53
CA VAL A 120 -3.01 -9.27 17.62
C VAL A 120 -4.52 -9.11 17.37
N CYS A 121 -4.92 -9.06 16.10
CA CYS A 121 -6.31 -8.89 15.69
C CYS A 121 -7.02 -10.20 15.34
N GLU A 122 -6.37 -11.36 15.51
CA GLU A 122 -6.98 -12.66 15.27
C GLU A 122 -7.76 -13.16 16.49
N GLY A 123 -8.60 -14.18 16.29
CA GLY A 123 -9.36 -14.83 17.37
C GLY A 123 -10.43 -13.92 17.98
N GLU A 124 -10.41 -13.75 19.31
CA GLU A 124 -11.41 -12.94 20.03
C GLU A 124 -11.43 -11.47 19.56
N ALA A 125 -10.27 -10.95 19.19
CA ALA A 125 -10.10 -9.56 18.76
C ALA A 125 -10.75 -9.26 17.40
N GLU A 126 -10.87 -10.25 16.51
CA GLU A 126 -11.38 -10.08 15.15
C GLU A 126 -12.80 -9.51 15.13
N ARG A 127 -13.62 -9.89 16.10
CA ARG A 127 -15.03 -9.46 16.20
C ARG A 127 -15.20 -8.02 16.69
N VAL A 128 -14.19 -7.49 17.39
CA VAL A 128 -14.27 -6.18 18.06
C VAL A 128 -13.34 -5.14 17.46
N LEU A 129 -12.38 -5.57 16.63
CA LEU A 129 -11.41 -4.72 15.93
C LEU A 129 -11.60 -4.81 14.41
N PRO A 130 -12.72 -4.32 13.85
CA PRO A 130 -12.89 -4.33 12.39
C PRO A 130 -11.80 -3.49 11.74
N PRO A 131 -10.98 -4.06 10.84
CA PRO A 131 -9.90 -3.33 10.19
C PRO A 131 -10.44 -2.13 9.40
N PRO A 132 -9.86 -0.91 9.54
CA PRO A 132 -10.32 0.28 8.84
C PRO A 132 -9.88 0.28 7.36
N ARG A 133 -10.30 -0.73 6.59
CA ARG A 133 -9.84 -0.95 5.20
C ARG A 133 -10.07 0.25 4.28
N HIS A 134 -11.17 0.97 4.48
CA HIS A 134 -11.54 2.15 3.69
C HIS A 134 -10.65 3.38 3.94
N ALA A 135 -9.83 3.36 4.99
CA ALA A 135 -8.94 4.45 5.32
C ALA A 135 -7.59 4.37 4.58
N ILE A 136 -7.24 3.21 4.02
CA ILE A 136 -6.03 3.09 3.21
C ILE A 136 -6.34 3.70 1.84
N ARG A 137 -5.71 4.84 1.57
CA ARG A 137 -5.73 5.50 0.27
C ARG A 137 -4.33 5.60 -0.27
N LEU A 138 -4.20 5.47 -1.59
CA LEU A 138 -2.93 5.73 -2.26
C LEU A 138 -2.50 7.17 -2.01
N ALA A 139 -1.18 7.38 -1.97
CA ALA A 139 -0.61 8.71 -1.86
C ALA A 139 -1.14 9.62 -3.01
N PRO A 140 -1.41 10.91 -2.75
CA PRO A 140 -1.89 11.84 -3.77
C PRO A 140 -0.98 11.90 -5.01
N SER A 141 0.33 11.71 -4.84
CA SER A 141 1.29 11.67 -5.94
C SER A 141 1.09 10.47 -6.87
N LEU A 142 0.69 9.31 -6.34
CA LEU A 142 0.35 8.13 -7.14
C LEU A 142 -1.03 8.27 -7.77
N MET A 143 -2.01 8.81 -7.04
CA MET A 143 -3.34 9.10 -7.59
C MET A 143 -3.27 10.07 -8.77
N SER A 144 -2.39 11.08 -8.73
CA SER A 144 -2.17 11.96 -9.89
C SER A 144 -1.68 11.20 -11.12
N ILE A 145 -0.87 10.14 -10.96
CA ILE A 145 -0.46 9.28 -12.09
C ILE A 145 -1.66 8.48 -12.60
N VAL A 146 -2.47 7.90 -11.71
CA VAL A 146 -3.70 7.16 -12.06
C VAL A 146 -4.63 8.06 -12.89
N ASP A 147 -4.86 9.29 -12.45
CA ASP A 147 -5.73 10.25 -13.12
C ASP A 147 -5.18 10.64 -14.52
N ASP A 148 -3.88 10.86 -14.64
CA ASP A 148 -3.23 11.17 -15.92
C ASP A 148 -3.29 9.99 -16.91
N ILE A 149 -3.18 8.75 -16.42
CA ILE A 149 -3.36 7.53 -17.23
C ILE A 149 -4.80 7.47 -17.75
N ILE A 150 -5.79 7.59 -16.86
CA ILE A 150 -7.21 7.52 -17.21
C ILE A 150 -7.61 8.61 -18.20
N SER A 151 -7.13 9.85 -17.98
CA SER A 151 -7.37 10.97 -18.88
C SER A 151 -6.85 10.69 -20.29
N SER A 152 -5.68 10.06 -20.42
CA SER A 152 -5.10 9.70 -21.71
C SER A 152 -5.83 8.58 -22.47
N MET A 153 -6.76 7.88 -21.80
CA MET A 153 -7.61 6.82 -22.36
C MET A 153 -9.06 7.28 -22.61
N GLN A 154 -9.32 8.59 -22.64
CA GLN A 154 -10.65 9.19 -22.88
C GLN A 154 -11.69 8.93 -21.76
N GLN A 155 -11.23 8.61 -20.55
CA GLN A 155 -12.03 8.32 -19.34
C GLN A 155 -13.01 7.13 -19.40
N ASP A 156 -13.63 6.83 -20.55
CA ASP A 156 -14.50 5.67 -20.75
C ASP A 156 -13.71 4.50 -21.35
N PHE A 157 -13.07 3.71 -20.48
CA PHE A 157 -12.26 2.54 -20.84
C PHE A 157 -12.74 1.29 -20.10
N ASP A 158 -12.49 0.12 -20.68
CA ASP A 158 -12.67 -1.16 -20.01
C ASP A 158 -11.31 -1.65 -19.48
N SER A 159 -11.30 -2.53 -18.49
CA SER A 159 -10.07 -3.03 -17.87
C SER A 159 -10.08 -4.54 -17.68
N VAL A 160 -8.90 -5.13 -17.84
CA VAL A 160 -8.66 -6.57 -17.67
C VAL A 160 -7.49 -6.76 -16.73
N HIS A 161 -7.62 -7.63 -15.74
CA HIS A 161 -6.53 -8.02 -14.87
C HIS A 161 -6.08 -9.45 -15.17
N VAL A 162 -4.80 -9.65 -15.42
CA VAL A 162 -4.20 -10.95 -15.73
C VAL A 162 -3.52 -11.52 -14.50
N GLY A 163 -4.10 -12.59 -13.96
CA GLY A 163 -3.38 -13.54 -13.11
C GLY A 163 -2.82 -14.72 -13.90
N GLY A 164 -3.47 -15.12 -15.01
CA GLY A 164 -3.21 -16.36 -15.75
C GLY A 164 -2.36 -16.26 -17.02
N SER A 165 -2.60 -17.19 -17.97
CA SER A 165 -1.88 -17.27 -19.25
C SER A 165 -2.29 -16.17 -20.24
N VAL A 166 -1.45 -15.90 -21.25
CA VAL A 166 -1.74 -14.91 -22.31
C VAL A 166 -2.88 -15.38 -23.22
N GLU A 167 -3.06 -16.69 -23.35
CA GLU A 167 -4.14 -17.30 -24.13
C GLU A 167 -5.51 -17.02 -23.52
N ASP A 168 -5.64 -17.15 -22.20
CA ASP A 168 -6.87 -16.83 -21.47
C ASP A 168 -7.24 -15.35 -21.57
N LEU A 169 -6.23 -14.47 -21.66
CA LEU A 169 -6.42 -13.04 -21.87
C LEU A 169 -7.10 -12.73 -23.21
N ILE A 170 -6.70 -13.38 -24.31
CA ILE A 170 -7.26 -13.09 -25.65
C ILE A 170 -8.75 -13.39 -25.69
N GLN A 171 -9.16 -14.58 -25.23
CA GLN A 171 -10.57 -14.98 -25.21
C GLN A 171 -11.40 -14.02 -24.36
N ARG A 172 -10.86 -13.60 -23.20
CA ARG A 172 -11.54 -12.69 -22.28
C ARG A 172 -11.63 -11.26 -22.81
N ILE A 173 -10.69 -10.80 -23.63
CA ILE A 173 -10.81 -9.53 -24.34
C ILE A 173 -11.94 -9.64 -25.39
N GLU A 174 -11.94 -10.70 -26.20
CA GLU A 174 -12.93 -10.88 -27.27
C GLU A 174 -14.37 -10.97 -26.74
N ASP A 175 -14.60 -11.66 -25.62
CA ASP A 175 -15.93 -11.84 -25.02
C ASP A 175 -16.30 -10.73 -24.02
N GLY A 176 -15.29 -10.06 -23.49
CA GLY A 176 -15.38 -9.37 -22.21
C GLY A 176 -15.27 -7.86 -22.29
N VAL A 177 -14.81 -7.25 -23.38
CA VAL A 177 -14.66 -5.78 -23.46
C VAL A 177 -15.29 -5.20 -24.71
N ASP A 178 -15.66 -3.92 -24.65
CA ASP A 178 -16.16 -3.18 -25.81
C ASP A 178 -15.00 -2.80 -26.73
N VAL A 179 -14.93 -3.42 -27.91
CA VAL A 179 -13.89 -3.18 -28.92
C VAL A 179 -13.79 -1.73 -29.41
N ARG A 180 -14.78 -0.88 -29.13
CA ARG A 180 -14.75 0.55 -29.46
C ARG A 180 -14.06 1.40 -28.40
N ARG A 181 -13.90 0.89 -27.17
CA ARG A 181 -13.23 1.60 -26.07
C ARG A 181 -11.75 1.25 -26.02
N GLN A 182 -10.97 2.09 -25.33
CA GLN A 182 -9.64 1.67 -24.90
C GLN A 182 -9.79 0.55 -23.85
N VAL A 183 -8.83 -0.37 -23.84
CA VAL A 183 -8.80 -1.48 -22.89
C VAL A 183 -7.49 -1.43 -22.13
N TYR A 184 -7.57 -1.23 -20.81
CA TYR A 184 -6.40 -1.24 -19.94
C TYR A 184 -6.12 -2.65 -19.44
N ILE A 185 -4.89 -3.11 -19.62
CA ILE A 185 -4.43 -4.40 -19.15
C ILE A 185 -3.54 -4.21 -17.91
N ALA A 186 -3.99 -4.78 -16.79
CA ALA A 186 -3.29 -4.81 -15.52
C ALA A 186 -2.80 -6.24 -15.21
N GLY A 187 -1.77 -6.36 -14.37
CA GLY A 187 -1.29 -7.64 -13.85
C GLY A 187 0.20 -7.89 -14.06
N GLU A 188 0.73 -8.82 -13.28
CA GLU A 188 2.11 -9.29 -13.38
C GLU A 188 2.21 -10.39 -14.45
N GLY A 189 3.35 -10.48 -15.14
CA GLY A 189 3.63 -11.58 -16.08
C GLY A 189 3.39 -11.29 -17.56
N ILE A 190 2.79 -10.14 -17.90
CA ILE A 190 2.73 -9.72 -19.30
C ILE A 190 4.04 -9.04 -19.69
N ASN A 191 4.94 -9.82 -20.28
CA ASN A 191 6.18 -9.26 -20.81
C ASN A 191 5.87 -8.40 -22.07
N THR A 192 6.81 -7.52 -22.41
CA THR A 192 6.68 -6.60 -23.56
C THR A 192 6.41 -7.34 -24.87
N VAL A 193 6.97 -8.53 -25.05
CA VAL A 193 6.79 -9.35 -26.27
C VAL A 193 5.35 -9.83 -26.42
N SER A 194 4.74 -10.34 -25.34
CA SER A 194 3.33 -10.75 -25.34
C SER A 194 2.41 -9.55 -25.60
N MET A 195 2.70 -8.38 -25.04
CA MET A 195 1.93 -7.16 -25.32
C MET A 195 2.08 -6.69 -26.77
N GLU A 196 3.26 -6.78 -27.37
CA GLU A 196 3.46 -6.40 -28.78
C GLU A 196 2.62 -7.26 -29.72
N VAL A 197 2.57 -8.58 -29.49
CA VAL A 197 1.72 -9.52 -30.25
C VAL A 197 0.24 -9.16 -30.08
N LEU A 198 -0.21 -8.89 -28.85
CA LEU A 198 -1.59 -8.50 -28.58
C LEU A 198 -1.95 -7.17 -29.23
N LYS A 199 -1.05 -6.18 -29.19
CA LYS A 199 -1.28 -4.87 -29.82
C LYS A 199 -1.29 -4.91 -31.34
N ALA A 200 -0.56 -5.85 -31.94
CA ALA A 200 -0.65 -6.09 -33.38
C ALA A 200 -2.06 -6.57 -33.79
N LYS A 201 -2.76 -7.29 -32.90
CA LYS A 201 -4.15 -7.73 -33.08
C LYS A 201 -5.18 -6.67 -32.65
N TYR A 202 -4.88 -5.91 -31.60
CA TYR A 202 -5.79 -4.97 -30.94
C TYR A 202 -5.12 -3.61 -30.69
N ASN A 203 -5.40 -2.64 -31.54
CA ASN A 203 -4.76 -1.31 -31.49
C ASN A 203 -5.20 -0.44 -30.29
N ASN A 204 -6.27 -0.82 -29.60
CA ASN A 204 -6.91 -0.10 -28.49
C ASN A 204 -6.44 -0.58 -27.11
N LEU A 205 -5.49 -1.51 -27.04
CA LEU A 205 -4.92 -1.97 -25.77
C LEU A 205 -3.89 -0.98 -25.21
N ARG A 206 -3.92 -0.82 -23.89
CA ARG A 206 -3.02 0.02 -23.11
C ARG A 206 -2.55 -0.76 -21.88
N TYR A 207 -1.33 -0.50 -21.45
CA TYR A 207 -0.74 -1.10 -20.25
C TYR A 207 0.17 -0.08 -19.55
N LEU A 208 0.52 -0.35 -18.30
CA LEU A 208 1.22 0.61 -17.44
C LEU A 208 2.47 1.20 -18.11
N ASP A 209 3.31 0.37 -18.72
CA ASP A 209 4.62 0.81 -19.25
C ASP A 209 4.54 1.82 -20.42
N GLU A 210 3.41 1.92 -21.12
CA GLU A 210 3.20 2.98 -22.11
C GLU A 210 3.17 4.38 -21.48
N PHE A 211 2.93 4.46 -20.18
CA PHE A 211 2.79 5.69 -19.42
C PHE A 211 4.05 6.06 -18.64
N GLN A 212 5.18 5.38 -18.86
CA GLN A 212 6.45 5.62 -18.15
C GLN A 212 6.90 7.09 -18.12
N ARG A 213 6.53 7.88 -19.12
CA ARG A 213 6.75 9.34 -19.14
C ARG A 213 6.22 10.07 -17.89
N LEU A 214 5.25 9.49 -17.17
CA LEU A 214 4.64 10.08 -15.98
C LEU A 214 5.55 10.00 -14.74
N TRP A 215 6.44 9.00 -14.65
CA TRP A 215 7.32 8.80 -13.48
C TRP A 215 8.81 8.64 -13.81
N ARG A 216 9.18 8.53 -15.10
CA ARG A 216 10.59 8.46 -15.51
C ARG A 216 11.35 9.72 -15.08
N LYS A 217 12.68 9.63 -15.19
CA LYS A 217 13.58 10.76 -14.91
C LYS A 217 13.08 12.05 -15.58
N ASP A 218 13.12 13.13 -14.80
CA ASP A 218 12.69 14.49 -15.18
C ASP A 218 11.18 14.67 -15.41
N SER A 219 10.34 13.66 -15.10
CA SER A 219 8.89 13.86 -15.04
C SER A 219 8.47 14.77 -13.87
N LYS A 220 7.25 15.32 -13.93
CA LYS A 220 6.66 16.09 -12.83
C LYS A 220 6.68 15.31 -11.51
N TRP A 221 6.27 14.05 -11.54
CA TRP A 221 6.28 13.17 -10.37
C TRP A 221 7.71 12.98 -9.84
N PHE A 222 8.67 12.66 -10.71
CA PHE A 222 10.05 12.42 -10.30
C PHE A 222 10.68 13.64 -9.61
N LEU A 223 10.50 14.83 -10.20
CA LEU A 223 11.03 16.08 -9.65
C LEU A 223 10.40 16.42 -8.30
N GLU A 224 9.09 16.24 -8.18
CA GLU A 224 8.38 16.51 -6.93
C GLU A 224 8.76 15.53 -5.82
N MET A 225 8.81 14.24 -6.12
CA MET A 225 9.22 13.23 -5.13
C MET A 225 10.66 13.42 -4.69
N LYS A 226 11.57 13.79 -5.60
CA LYS A 226 12.95 14.15 -5.26
C LYS A 226 12.98 15.33 -4.29
N ARG A 227 12.17 16.37 -4.54
CA ARG A 227 12.08 17.56 -3.66
C ARG A 227 11.56 17.19 -2.27
N LEU A 228 10.47 16.44 -2.20
CA LEU A 228 9.86 15.97 -0.94
C LEU A 228 10.76 14.99 -0.15
N ASN A 229 11.69 14.33 -0.85
CA ASN A 229 12.67 13.42 -0.29
C ASN A 229 14.05 14.07 -0.08
N GLY A 230 14.10 15.36 0.24
CA GLY A 230 15.36 16.04 0.60
C GLY A 230 16.39 16.09 -0.52
N GLY A 231 15.96 16.08 -1.78
CA GLY A 231 16.85 16.06 -2.96
C GLY A 231 17.28 14.65 -3.39
N VAL A 232 16.91 13.60 -2.66
CA VAL A 232 17.23 12.21 -3.02
C VAL A 232 16.18 11.66 -3.99
N PRO A 233 16.56 11.23 -5.20
CA PRO A 233 15.61 10.69 -6.18
C PRO A 233 14.82 9.49 -5.63
N VAL A 234 13.51 9.48 -5.85
CA VAL A 234 12.64 8.35 -5.55
C VAL A 234 12.42 7.56 -6.83
N LYS A 235 12.71 6.26 -6.81
CA LYS A 235 12.44 5.36 -7.92
C LYS A 235 10.97 4.93 -7.87
N PHE A 236 10.31 4.92 -9.03
CA PHE A 236 9.01 4.30 -9.18
C PHE A 236 9.20 2.77 -9.18
N ASP A 237 9.10 2.18 -7.99
CA ASP A 237 9.43 0.77 -7.74
C ASP A 237 8.27 -0.19 -8.09
N GLY A 238 8.52 -1.49 -7.97
CA GLY A 238 7.54 -2.53 -8.31
C GLY A 238 6.25 -2.43 -7.50
N TYR A 239 6.30 -1.96 -6.26
CA TYR A 239 5.10 -1.86 -5.44
C TYR A 239 4.27 -0.63 -5.81
N MET A 240 4.90 0.50 -6.13
CA MET A 240 4.18 1.65 -6.71
C MET A 240 3.50 1.29 -8.02
N ARG A 241 4.16 0.48 -8.85
CA ARG A 241 3.59 -0.04 -10.11
C ARG A 241 2.35 -0.88 -9.83
N GLU A 242 2.43 -1.86 -8.92
CA GLU A 242 1.28 -2.69 -8.54
C GLU A 242 0.10 -1.84 -8.04
N LEU A 243 0.37 -0.86 -7.16
CA LEU A 243 -0.66 0.03 -6.62
C LEU A 243 -1.34 0.86 -7.71
N VAL A 244 -0.57 1.51 -8.59
CA VAL A 244 -1.13 2.32 -9.69
C VAL A 244 -1.88 1.44 -10.69
N ASP A 245 -1.31 0.29 -11.05
CA ASP A 245 -1.91 -0.65 -11.99
C ASP A 245 -3.27 -1.16 -11.50
N ARG A 246 -3.33 -1.52 -10.21
CA ARG A 246 -4.56 -1.95 -9.56
C ARG A 246 -5.61 -0.84 -9.51
N GLU A 247 -5.23 0.39 -9.17
CA GLU A 247 -6.18 1.51 -9.13
C GLU A 247 -6.73 1.85 -10.52
N VAL A 248 -5.90 1.88 -11.56
CA VAL A 248 -6.37 2.09 -12.94
C VAL A 248 -7.35 0.98 -13.34
N PHE A 249 -7.03 -0.29 -13.04
CA PHE A 249 -7.95 -1.41 -13.28
C PHE A 249 -9.31 -1.18 -12.62
N LEU A 250 -9.35 -0.77 -11.35
CA LEU A 250 -10.59 -0.60 -10.61
C LEU A 250 -11.50 0.51 -11.18
N LYS A 251 -10.92 1.49 -11.86
CA LYS A 251 -11.62 2.61 -12.51
C LYS A 251 -12.20 2.28 -13.89
N GLY A 252 -11.83 1.14 -14.48
CA GLY A 252 -12.43 0.67 -15.73
C GLY A 252 -13.93 0.43 -15.58
N LYS A 253 -14.69 0.73 -16.63
CA LYS A 253 -16.16 0.62 -16.64
C LYS A 253 -16.60 -0.82 -16.57
N LYS A 254 -16.13 -1.65 -17.50
CA LYS A 254 -16.19 -3.11 -17.38
C LYS A 254 -14.85 -3.62 -16.88
N LYS A 255 -14.89 -4.45 -15.85
CA LYS A 255 -13.73 -5.08 -15.22
C LYS A 255 -13.80 -6.58 -15.48
N VAL A 256 -12.74 -7.14 -16.04
CA VAL A 256 -12.64 -8.57 -16.33
C VAL A 256 -11.42 -9.11 -15.58
N GLU A 257 -11.61 -10.14 -14.77
CA GLU A 257 -10.50 -10.83 -14.11
C GLU A 257 -10.23 -12.16 -14.81
N VAL A 258 -8.96 -12.40 -15.14
CA VAL A 258 -8.47 -13.68 -15.63
C VAL A 258 -7.80 -14.37 -14.45
N LEU A 259 -8.59 -15.17 -13.73
CA LEU A 259 -8.10 -15.99 -12.63
C LEU A 259 -7.46 -17.26 -13.19
N HIS A 260 -6.45 -17.79 -12.49
CA HIS A 260 -5.88 -19.11 -12.73
C HIS A 260 -6.92 -20.22 -12.58
#